data_AF-A0A2G6DY73-F1
#
_entry.id   AF-A0A2G6DY73-F1
#
_cell.length_a   1.000
_cell.length_b   1.000
_cell.length_c   1.000
_cell.angle_alpha   90.00
_cell.angle_beta   90.00
_cell.angle_gamma   90.00
#
_symmetry.space_group_name_H-M   'P 1'
#
loop_
_entity.id
_entity.type
_entity.pdbx_description
1 polymer ?
#
loop_
_entity_poly.entity_id
_entity_poly.type
_entity_poly.pdbx_seq_one_letter_code
_entity_poly.pdbx_strand_id
1 'polypeptide(L)'
;MQIEEGFRDMKSSRFGLGFELNASKQINRLNILIFLTTLTAFVAVLVGIGVALGDLHRRFQSNTVKRRILSYQTLGLRAVATRLKLPPCSWQSVSKWLRTITNDAWLGGTA
;
A
#
# COMPACT_ATOMS: atom_id res chain seq x y z
N MET A 1 -12.69 -7.52 6.05
CA MET A 1 -13.27 -6.31 5.44
C MET A 1 -12.10 -5.41 5.04
N GLN A 2 -12.06 -4.89 3.81
CA GLN A 2 -10.87 -4.22 3.23
C GLN A 2 -10.54 -2.88 3.89
N ILE A 3 -11.56 -2.17 4.37
CA ILE A 3 -11.42 -0.86 5.02
C ILE A 3 -10.70 -1.01 6.37
N GLU A 4 -11.07 -2.03 7.14
CA GLU A 4 -10.50 -2.37 8.45
C GLU A 4 -9.04 -2.79 8.34
N GLU A 5 -8.66 -3.46 7.26
CA GLU A 5 -7.26 -3.78 6.96
C GLU A 5 -6.45 -2.50 6.74
N GLY A 6 -6.98 -1.54 5.97
CA GLY A 6 -6.34 -0.23 5.78
C GLY A 6 -6.15 0.55 7.08
N PHE A 7 -7.19 0.61 7.92
CA PHE A 7 -7.08 1.26 9.23
C PHE A 7 -6.09 0.56 10.18
N ARG A 8 -6.07 -0.78 10.15
CA ARG A 8 -5.12 -1.57 10.94
C ARG A 8 -3.68 -1.31 10.52
N ASP A 9 -3.41 -1.29 9.21
CA ASP A 9 -2.07 -1.05 8.68
C ASP A 9 -1.64 0.41 8.84
N MET A 10 -2.56 1.35 8.92
CA MET A 10 -2.20 2.72 9.27
C MET A 10 -1.75 2.84 10.73
N LYS A 11 -2.47 2.18 11.65
CA LYS A 11 -2.24 2.29 13.10
C LYS A 11 -1.08 1.44 13.60
N SER A 12 -0.98 0.19 13.12
CA SER A 12 -0.06 -0.81 13.66
C SER A 12 1.39 -0.39 13.52
N SER A 13 2.14 -0.41 14.62
CA SER A 13 3.59 -0.23 14.65
C SER A 13 4.36 -1.40 14.01
N ARG A 14 3.83 -2.63 14.15
CA ARG A 14 4.51 -3.84 13.71
C ARG A 14 4.34 -4.14 12.22
N PHE A 15 3.15 -3.89 11.69
CA PHE A 15 2.80 -4.25 10.32
C PHE A 15 2.57 -3.03 9.42
N GLY A 16 2.53 -1.85 10.01
CA GLY A 16 1.98 -0.65 9.43
C GLY A 16 2.89 0.57 9.56
N LEU A 17 2.27 1.74 9.65
CA LEU A 17 2.97 3.03 9.76
C LEU A 17 3.15 3.51 11.20
N GLY A 18 2.67 2.75 12.20
CA GLY A 18 2.87 3.05 13.61
C GLY A 18 2.21 4.32 14.10
N PHE A 19 1.09 4.73 13.48
CA PHE A 19 0.38 5.93 13.92
C PHE A 19 -0.09 5.86 15.39
N GLU A 20 -0.26 4.66 15.94
CA GLU A 20 -0.59 4.46 17.37
C GLU A 20 0.49 4.98 18.35
N LEU A 21 1.73 5.11 17.89
CA LEU A 21 2.83 5.66 18.69
C LEU A 21 2.79 7.19 18.75
N ASN A 22 1.84 7.82 18.05
CA ASN A 22 1.65 9.24 18.11
C ASN A 22 0.98 9.66 19.43
N ALA A 23 1.73 10.30 20.32
CA ALA A 23 1.21 10.81 21.59
C ALA A 23 0.58 12.22 21.50
N SER A 24 0.35 12.75 20.30
CA SER A 24 -0.14 14.13 20.13
C SER A 24 -1.64 14.23 20.41
N LYS A 25 -2.04 15.24 21.19
CA LYS A 25 -3.46 15.60 21.39
C LYS A 25 -3.87 16.87 20.67
N GLN A 26 -2.92 17.60 20.09
CA GLN A 26 -3.18 18.84 19.36
C GLN A 26 -3.70 18.53 17.95
N ILE A 27 -4.87 19.08 17.60
CA ILE A 27 -5.54 18.87 16.31
C ILE A 27 -4.64 19.27 15.14
N ASN A 28 -3.97 20.43 15.21
CA ASN A 28 -3.08 20.89 14.13
C ASN A 28 -1.94 19.91 13.85
N ARG A 29 -1.34 19.35 14.91
CA ARG A 29 -0.28 18.33 14.76
C ARG A 29 -0.84 17.04 14.18
N LEU A 30 -1.99 16.59 14.68
CA LEU A 30 -2.66 15.39 14.19
C LEU A 30 -3.01 15.50 12.70
N ASN A 31 -3.48 16.66 12.24
CA ASN A 31 -3.77 16.89 10.82
C ASN A 31 -2.53 16.67 9.94
N ILE A 32 -1.38 17.22 10.34
CA ILE A 32 -0.12 17.06 9.62
C ILE A 32 0.33 15.60 9.65
N LEU A 33 0.26 14.95 10.81
CA LEU A 33 0.64 13.54 10.98
C LEU A 33 -0.23 12.60 10.16
N ILE A 34 -1.54 12.80 10.14
CA ILE A 34 -2.48 12.03 9.33
C ILE A 34 -2.16 12.24 7.85
N PHE A 35 -1.93 13.49 7.42
CA PHE A 35 -1.59 13.80 6.04
C PHE A 35 -0.28 13.10 5.58
N LEU A 36 0.76 13.14 6.40
CA LEU A 36 2.02 12.44 6.10
C LEU A 36 1.83 10.93 6.07
N THR A 37 1.03 10.40 7.00
CA THR A 37 0.74 8.97 7.09
C THR A 37 -0.06 8.48 5.88
N THR A 38 -1.06 9.25 5.43
CA THR A 38 -1.86 8.88 4.25
C THR A 38 -1.05 8.96 2.96
N LEU A 39 -0.16 9.96 2.81
CA LEU A 39 0.77 10.01 1.68
C LEU A 39 1.72 8.81 1.68
N THR A 40 2.27 8.45 2.84
CA THR A 40 3.17 7.30 2.96
C THR A 40 2.43 5.99 2.67
N ALA A 41 1.21 5.85 3.17
CA ALA A 41 0.34 4.70 2.90
C ALA A 41 0.05 4.57 1.40
N PHE A 42 -0.25 5.68 0.74
CA PHE A 42 -0.50 5.71 -0.70
C PHE A 42 0.70 5.22 -1.49
N VAL A 43 1.90 5.74 -1.23
CA VAL A 43 3.14 5.29 -1.87
C VAL A 43 3.40 3.80 -1.59
N ALA A 44 3.23 3.36 -0.34
CA ALA A 44 3.40 1.95 0.02
C ALA A 44 2.43 1.04 -0.74
N VAL A 45 1.16 1.44 -0.91
CA VAL A 45 0.18 0.70 -1.72
C VAL A 45 0.62 0.61 -3.17
N LEU A 46 1.10 1.69 -3.79
CA LEU A 46 1.60 1.66 -5.17
C LEU A 46 2.75 0.66 -5.35
N VAL A 47 3.72 0.68 -4.42
CA VAL A 47 4.82 -0.29 -4.41
C VAL A 47 4.29 -1.71 -4.23
N GLY A 48 3.35 -1.92 -3.29
CA GLY A 48 2.74 -3.21 -3.05
C GLY A 48 1.98 -3.78 -4.26
N ILE A 49 1.32 -2.92 -5.03
CA ILE A 49 0.67 -3.31 -6.30
C ILE A 49 1.73 -3.73 -7.31
N GLY A 50 2.84 -3.00 -7.44
CA GLY A 50 3.96 -3.40 -8.31
C GLY A 50 4.55 -4.75 -7.94
N VAL A 51 4.71 -5.03 -6.64
CA VAL A 51 5.15 -6.34 -6.13
C VAL A 51 4.15 -7.44 -6.45
N ALA A 52 2.85 -7.16 -6.31
CA ALA A 52 1.79 -8.13 -6.59
C ALA A 52 1.67 -8.45 -8.09
N LEU A 53 1.76 -7.44 -8.96
CA LEU A 53 1.75 -7.61 -10.42
C LEU A 53 3.00 -8.35 -10.92
N GLY A 54 4.13 -8.22 -10.22
CA GLY A 54 5.35 -8.96 -10.51
C GLY A 54 5.41 -10.37 -9.91
N ASP A 55 4.34 -10.88 -9.30
CA ASP A 55 4.29 -12.17 -8.58
C ASP A 55 5.35 -12.31 -7.44
N LEU A 56 5.96 -11.20 -7.04
CA LEU A 56 7.02 -11.15 -6.02
C LEU A 56 6.44 -11.26 -4.60
N HIS A 57 5.11 -11.18 -4.44
CA HIS A 57 4.44 -11.34 -3.15
C HIS A 57 4.69 -12.70 -2.50
N ARG A 58 5.01 -13.73 -3.31
CA ARG A 58 5.35 -15.07 -2.82
C ARG A 58 6.61 -15.07 -1.96
N ARG A 59 7.55 -14.15 -2.17
CA ARG A 59 8.78 -14.04 -1.35
C ARG A 59 8.49 -13.58 0.08
N PHE A 60 7.36 -12.91 0.30
CA PHE A 60 6.96 -12.38 1.60
C PHE A 60 5.94 -13.26 2.33
N GLN A 61 5.59 -14.39 1.74
CA GLN A 61 4.64 -15.37 2.29
C GLN A 61 5.32 -16.72 2.45
N SER A 62 5.23 -17.29 3.64
CA SER A 62 5.66 -18.67 3.91
C SER A 62 4.59 -19.71 3.59
N ASN A 63 3.37 -19.27 3.29
CA ASN A 63 2.25 -20.16 3.02
C ASN A 63 2.35 -20.75 1.61
N THR A 64 1.92 -22.01 1.47
CA THR A 64 1.86 -22.72 0.19
C THR A 64 0.78 -22.18 -0.76
N VAL A 65 -0.09 -21.29 -0.27
CA VAL A 65 -1.17 -20.68 -1.05
C VAL A 65 -0.60 -19.61 -1.98
N LYS A 66 -0.91 -19.71 -3.28
CA LYS A 66 -0.40 -18.78 -4.32
C LYS A 66 -1.07 -17.40 -4.31
N ARG A 67 -2.23 -17.27 -3.65
CA ARG A 67 -2.99 -16.02 -3.56
C ARG A 67 -2.29 -15.03 -2.64
N ARG A 68 -2.46 -13.74 -2.89
CA ARG A 68 -1.97 -12.70 -1.98
C ARG A 68 -2.79 -12.69 -0.68
N ILE A 69 -2.10 -12.83 0.47
CA ILE A 69 -2.69 -12.79 1.81
C ILE A 69 -2.42 -11.44 2.50
N LEU A 70 -1.23 -10.86 2.27
CA LEU A 70 -0.85 -9.55 2.81
C LEU A 70 -1.55 -8.41 2.06
N SER A 71 -1.92 -7.37 2.80
CA SER A 71 -2.41 -6.11 2.22
C SER A 71 -1.36 -5.48 1.30
N TYR A 72 -1.79 -4.58 0.41
CA TYR A 72 -0.85 -3.90 -0.48
C TYR A 72 0.13 -3.02 0.30
N GLN A 73 -0.35 -2.34 1.35
CA GLN A 73 0.48 -1.48 2.18
C GLN A 73 1.59 -2.26 2.90
N THR A 74 1.23 -3.35 3.60
CA THR A 74 2.22 -4.19 4.31
C THR A 74 3.22 -4.81 3.35
N LEU A 75 2.76 -5.22 2.17
CA LEU A 75 3.61 -5.78 1.13
C LEU A 75 4.59 -4.75 0.57
N GLY A 76 4.13 -3.53 0.32
CA GLY A 76 4.96 -2.42 -0.12
C GLY A 76 6.00 -2.02 0.92
N LEU A 77 5.61 -1.90 2.19
CA LEU A 77 6.54 -1.61 3.29
C LEU A 77 7.62 -2.68 3.42
N ARG A 78 7.26 -3.97 3.32
CA ARG A 78 8.22 -5.08 3.34
C ARG A 78 9.15 -5.05 2.13
N ALA A 79 8.64 -4.73 0.94
CA ALA A 79 9.46 -4.60 -0.26
C ALA A 79 10.46 -3.46 -0.16
N VAL A 80 10.06 -2.31 0.43
CA VAL A 80 10.97 -1.19 0.71
C VAL A 80 12.01 -1.58 1.75
N ALA A 81 11.61 -2.22 2.86
CA ALA A 81 12.51 -2.66 3.92
C ALA A 81 13.56 -3.67 3.43
N THR A 82 13.18 -4.58 2.53
CA THR A 82 14.09 -5.55 1.90
C THR A 82 14.85 -5.01 0.69
N ARG A 83 14.65 -3.71 0.33
CA ARG A 83 15.25 -3.05 -0.83
C ARG A 83 15.03 -3.85 -2.13
N LEU A 84 13.83 -4.42 -2.27
CA LEU A 84 13.49 -5.23 -3.43
C LEU A 84 13.51 -4.35 -4.70
N LYS A 85 14.36 -4.72 -5.66
CA LYS A 85 14.38 -4.08 -6.97
C LYS A 85 13.19 -4.56 -7.79
N LEU A 86 12.24 -3.67 -8.05
CA LEU A 86 11.13 -3.92 -8.95
C LEU A 86 11.61 -3.83 -10.41
N PRO A 87 11.30 -4.82 -11.26
CA PRO A 87 11.66 -4.74 -12.67
C PRO A 87 10.89 -3.60 -13.36
N PRO A 88 11.48 -2.91 -14.37
CA PRO A 88 10.84 -1.78 -15.04
C PRO A 88 9.45 -2.11 -15.61
N CYS A 89 9.26 -3.35 -16.08
CA CYS A 89 7.98 -3.85 -16.60
C CYS A 89 6.87 -3.78 -15.54
N SER A 90 7.19 -4.09 -14.28
CA SER A 90 6.19 -4.02 -13.19
C SER A 90 5.73 -2.58 -12.93
N TRP A 91 6.63 -1.61 -13.09
CA TRP A 91 6.30 -0.18 -13.02
C TRP A 91 5.48 0.32 -14.19
N GLN A 92 5.74 -0.19 -15.40
CA GLN A 92 4.89 0.09 -16.55
C GLN A 92 3.48 -0.46 -16.33
N SER A 93 3.33 -1.67 -15.80
CA SER A 93 2.03 -2.26 -15.46
C SER A 93 1.29 -1.44 -14.40
N VAL A 94 1.98 -0.98 -13.35
CA VAL A 94 1.37 -0.08 -12.34
C VAL A 94 0.92 1.23 -12.96
N SER A 95 1.74 1.84 -13.82
CA SER A 95 1.37 3.09 -14.50
C SER A 95 0.17 2.91 -15.42
N LYS A 96 0.07 1.77 -16.12
CA LYS A 96 -1.06 1.43 -16.97
C LYS A 96 -2.32 1.24 -16.14
N TRP A 97 -2.21 0.48 -15.04
CA TRP A 97 -3.30 0.25 -14.10
C TRP A 97 -3.83 1.57 -13.48
N LEU A 98 -2.92 2.47 -13.08
CA LEU A 98 -3.29 3.80 -12.58
C LEU A 98 -4.04 4.60 -13.63
N ARG A 99 -3.56 4.61 -14.88
CA ARG A 99 -4.24 5.29 -15.98
C ARG A 99 -5.64 4.72 -16.22
N THR A 100 -5.79 3.39 -16.19
CA THR A 100 -7.11 2.75 -16.34
C THR A 100 -8.06 3.21 -15.24
N ILE A 101 -7.67 3.11 -13.97
CA ILE A 101 -8.55 3.54 -12.85
C ILE A 101 -8.87 5.03 -12.91
N THR A 102 -7.88 5.84 -13.26
CA THR A 102 -8.08 7.28 -13.40
C THR A 102 -9.10 7.52 -14.51
N ASN A 103 -8.90 6.95 -15.70
CA ASN A 103 -9.85 7.08 -16.80
C ASN A 103 -11.25 6.59 -16.44
N ASP A 104 -11.38 5.46 -15.77
CA ASP A 104 -12.68 4.92 -15.33
C ASP A 104 -13.38 5.85 -14.33
N ALA A 105 -12.62 6.48 -13.44
CA ALA A 105 -13.15 7.46 -12.48
C ALA A 105 -13.56 8.78 -13.15
N TRP A 106 -12.81 9.23 -14.16
CA TRP A 106 -13.08 10.49 -14.87
C TRP A 106 -14.18 10.36 -15.94
N LEU A 107 -14.30 9.20 -16.58
CA LEU A 107 -15.29 8.96 -17.64
C LEU A 107 -16.65 8.56 -17.10
N GLY A 108 -16.82 8.48 -15.77
CA GLY A 108 -18.07 8.08 -15.13
C GLY A 108 -18.40 6.63 -15.48
N GLY A 109 -17.80 5.69 -14.75
CA GLY A 109 -17.90 4.23 -14.96
C GLY A 109 -19.13 3.79 -15.74
N THR A 110 -18.92 3.38 -16.99
CA THR A 110 -19.93 2.67 -17.78
C THR A 110 -20.08 1.28 -17.19
N ALA A 111 -21.01 1.16 -16.24
CA ALA A 111 -21.70 -0.09 -15.94
C ALA A 111 -22.85 -0.27 -16.94
#